data_AF-A0A2V8QSW7-F1
#
_entry.id   AF-A0A2V8QSW7-F1
#
_cell.length_a   1.000
_cell.length_b   1.000
_cell.length_c   1.000
_cell.angle_alpha   90.00
_cell.angle_beta   90.00
_cell.angle_gamma   90.00
#
_symmetry.space_group_name_H-M   'P 1'
#
loop_
_entity.id
_entity.type
_entity.pdbx_description
1 polymer ?
#
loop_
_entity_poly.entity_id
_entity_poly.type
_entity_poly.pdbx_seq_one_letter_code
_entity_poly.pdbx_strand_id
1 'polypeptide(L)'
;TLWIAGRAGLKVFATGGIGGVHRGALPDVSADLPELARTPMTVVCSGAKSVLDLPATREWLETHGVCLVGYGCEEMPAFYTRRAGLPVDARADSGREVAQLARARDALGLEAALVVCVPVPAESEVDAGLLEESLSEALSEAVRRGVGGRELTWVARAAAQRSRRTSRCSKRTRTSRLKSPWP
;
A
#
# COMPACT_ATOMS: atom_id res chain seq x y z
N THR A 1 14.60 2.43 3.62
CA THR A 1 14.94 1.17 2.93
C THR A 1 15.15 1.38 1.45
N LEU A 2 14.16 1.95 0.76
CA LEU A 2 14.20 2.19 -0.69
C LEU A 2 15.50 2.88 -1.14
N TRP A 3 15.85 3.99 -0.49
CA TRP A 3 17.09 4.74 -0.76
C TRP A 3 18.37 3.88 -0.74
N ILE A 4 18.57 3.11 0.34
CA ILE A 4 19.78 2.28 0.52
C ILE A 4 19.78 1.16 -0.53
N ALA A 5 18.63 0.53 -0.77
CA ALA A 5 18.50 -0.52 -1.78
C ALA A 5 18.81 0.01 -3.19
N GLY A 6 18.34 1.21 -3.52
CA GLY A 6 18.62 1.86 -4.80
C GLY A 6 20.11 2.15 -4.98
N ARG A 7 20.77 2.67 -3.94
CA ARG A 7 22.23 2.87 -3.94
C ARG A 7 23.04 1.58 -4.02
N ALA A 8 22.50 0.48 -3.53
CA ALA A 8 23.09 -0.85 -3.67
C ALA A 8 22.84 -1.49 -5.05
N GLY A 9 22.16 -0.79 -5.98
CA GLY A 9 21.85 -1.30 -7.32
C GLY A 9 20.68 -2.29 -7.37
N LEU A 10 19.93 -2.46 -6.27
CA LEU A 10 18.74 -3.29 -6.25
C LEU A 10 17.60 -2.60 -7.02
N LYS A 11 16.84 -3.40 -7.77
CA LYS A 11 15.79 -2.90 -8.67
C LYS A 11 14.37 -3.20 -8.18
N VAL A 12 14.22 -4.07 -7.19
CA VAL A 12 12.93 -4.53 -6.67
C VAL A 12 12.94 -4.52 -5.16
N PHE A 13 11.88 -4.00 -4.56
CA PHE A 13 11.62 -4.03 -3.12
C PHE A 13 10.19 -4.51 -2.86
N ALA A 14 10.02 -5.44 -1.93
CA ALA A 14 8.70 -5.95 -1.54
C ALA A 14 8.39 -5.58 -0.09
N THR A 15 7.16 -5.12 0.14
CA THR A 15 6.65 -4.76 1.47
C THR A 15 5.17 -5.12 1.57
N GLY A 16 4.61 -5.09 2.79
CA GLY A 16 3.18 -5.30 2.96
C GLY A 16 2.36 -4.14 2.36
N GLY A 17 2.78 -2.90 2.62
CA GLY A 17 2.06 -1.70 2.23
C GLY A 17 2.93 -0.46 2.43
N ILE A 18 2.79 0.49 1.52
CA ILE A 18 3.50 1.78 1.60
C ILE A 18 2.88 2.67 2.68
N GLY A 19 3.63 3.67 3.14
CA GLY A 19 3.08 4.84 3.81
C GLY A 19 2.30 5.73 2.84
N GLY A 20 1.75 6.82 3.34
CA GLY A 20 0.95 7.74 2.54
C GLY A 20 0.57 8.98 3.33
N VAL A 21 -0.47 9.66 2.86
CA VAL A 21 -1.06 10.81 3.54
C VAL A 21 -1.92 10.28 4.70
N HIS A 22 -1.72 10.82 5.90
CA HIS A 22 -2.52 10.47 7.07
C HIS A 22 -3.87 11.20 7.06
N ARG A 23 -4.90 10.54 7.63
CA ARG A 23 -6.22 11.17 7.86
C ARG A 23 -6.10 12.27 8.91
N GLY A 24 -6.77 13.41 8.74
CA GLY A 24 -6.85 14.47 9.74
C GLY A 24 -6.72 15.89 9.17
N ALA A 25 -6.79 16.90 10.05
CA ALA A 25 -6.82 18.32 9.66
C ALA A 25 -5.46 18.89 9.23
N LEU A 26 -4.35 18.31 9.73
CA LEU A 26 -3.01 18.65 9.27
C LEU A 26 -2.47 17.46 8.47
N PRO A 27 -2.06 17.65 7.20
CA PRO A 27 -1.55 16.55 6.38
C PRO A 27 -0.16 16.11 6.89
N ASP A 28 -0.13 15.05 7.69
CA ASP A 28 1.09 14.29 7.99
C ASP A 28 1.36 13.36 6.80
N VAL A 29 2.44 13.62 6.07
CA VAL A 29 2.81 12.90 4.84
C VAL A 29 4.00 12.00 5.12
N SER A 30 3.80 10.69 4.93
CA SER A 30 4.87 9.71 5.08
C SER A 30 6.06 10.00 4.15
N ALA A 31 7.27 9.91 4.70
CA ALA A 31 8.52 9.99 3.93
C ALA A 31 8.66 8.93 2.83
N ASP A 32 7.83 7.88 2.86
CA ASP A 32 7.71 6.92 1.76
C ASP A 32 7.32 7.62 0.45
N LEU A 33 6.43 8.62 0.46
CA LEU A 33 5.93 9.23 -0.77
C LEU A 33 7.01 10.05 -1.51
N PRO A 34 7.73 11.00 -0.87
CA PRO A 34 8.86 11.67 -1.50
C PRO A 34 9.97 10.72 -1.93
N GLU A 35 10.18 9.64 -1.20
CA GLU A 35 11.20 8.64 -1.55
C GLU A 35 10.79 7.82 -2.79
N LEU A 36 9.51 7.47 -2.92
CA LEU A 36 8.97 6.84 -4.13
C LEU A 36 9.07 7.77 -5.34
N ALA A 37 8.94 9.08 -5.18
CA ALA A 37 9.04 10.03 -6.30
C ALA A 37 10.46 10.20 -6.87
N ARG A 38 11.50 9.79 -6.14
CA ARG A 38 12.92 10.10 -6.47
C ARG A 38 13.85 8.90 -6.58
N THR A 39 13.37 7.69 -6.29
CA THR A 39 14.18 6.48 -6.32
C THR A 39 13.60 5.48 -7.33
N PRO A 40 14.28 5.25 -8.48
CA PRO A 40 13.74 4.42 -9.57
C PRO A 40 13.83 2.94 -9.21
N MET A 41 12.78 2.44 -8.57
CA MET A 41 12.68 1.07 -8.08
C MET A 41 11.27 0.53 -8.32
N THR A 42 11.16 -0.78 -8.54
CA THR A 42 9.86 -1.47 -8.56
C THR A 42 9.49 -1.87 -7.13
N VAL A 43 8.42 -1.29 -6.59
CA VAL A 43 7.95 -1.54 -5.23
C VAL A 43 6.69 -2.38 -5.27
N VAL A 44 6.74 -3.60 -4.75
CA VAL A 44 5.58 -4.49 -4.67
C VAL A 44 4.94 -4.38 -3.30
N CYS A 45 3.64 -4.10 -3.26
CA CYS A 45 2.86 -4.07 -2.01
C CYS A 45 1.36 -4.31 -2.23
N SER A 46 0.59 -4.40 -1.15
CA SER A 46 -0.88 -4.42 -1.21
C SER A 46 -1.48 -3.01 -1.08
N GLY A 47 -0.92 -2.05 -1.82
CA GLY A 47 -1.30 -0.63 -1.76
C GLY A 47 -0.83 0.09 -0.49
N ALA A 48 -1.43 1.25 -0.20
CA ALA A 48 -1.16 2.02 1.01
C ALA A 48 -1.92 1.44 2.22
N LYS A 49 -1.34 1.57 3.42
CA LYS A 49 -1.94 1.05 4.67
C LYS A 49 -3.35 1.65 4.90
N SER A 50 -4.31 0.81 5.29
CA SER A 50 -5.74 1.19 5.41
C SER A 50 -6.06 2.33 6.39
N VAL A 51 -5.15 2.63 7.33
CA VAL A 51 -5.30 3.73 8.30
C VAL A 51 -5.04 5.11 7.69
N LEU A 52 -4.48 5.13 6.49
CA LEU A 52 -4.15 6.35 5.76
C LEU A 52 -5.38 6.91 5.05
N ASP A 53 -5.24 8.14 4.57
CA ASP A 53 -6.14 8.74 3.61
C ASP A 53 -5.74 8.24 2.21
N LEU A 54 -6.49 7.25 1.71
CA LEU A 54 -6.17 6.59 0.45
C LEU A 54 -6.42 7.49 -0.77
N PRO A 55 -7.53 8.26 -0.85
CA PRO A 55 -7.69 9.26 -1.90
C PRO A 55 -6.55 10.28 -1.93
N ALA A 56 -6.20 10.89 -0.79
CA ALA A 56 -5.11 11.88 -0.75
C ALA A 56 -3.75 11.25 -1.09
N THR A 57 -3.52 9.99 -0.69
CA THR A 57 -2.31 9.25 -1.08
C THR A 57 -2.27 9.01 -2.60
N ARG A 58 -3.39 8.62 -3.21
CA ARG A 58 -3.48 8.37 -4.65
C ARG A 58 -3.25 9.66 -5.47
N GLU A 59 -3.85 10.75 -5.05
CA GLU A 59 -3.66 12.09 -5.64
C GLU A 59 -2.21 12.57 -5.53
N TRP A 60 -1.59 12.36 -4.36
CA TRP A 60 -0.19 12.72 -4.16
C TRP A 60 0.72 11.94 -5.12
N LEU A 61 0.52 10.62 -5.24
CA LEU A 61 1.31 9.75 -6.12
C LEU A 61 1.17 10.18 -7.59
N GLU A 62 -0.04 10.50 -8.03
CA GLU A 62 -0.31 11.02 -9.38
C GLU A 62 0.44 12.31 -9.66
N THR A 63 0.29 13.27 -8.74
CA THR A 63 0.90 14.61 -8.85
C THR A 63 2.42 14.52 -9.01
N HIS A 64 3.05 13.50 -8.41
CA HIS A 64 4.51 13.31 -8.42
C HIS A 64 4.96 12.25 -9.43
N GLY A 65 4.10 11.84 -10.36
CA GLY A 65 4.45 10.92 -11.44
C GLY A 65 4.80 9.50 -10.99
N VAL A 66 4.37 9.08 -9.80
CA VAL A 66 4.58 7.71 -9.31
C VAL A 66 3.48 6.82 -9.89
N CYS A 67 3.85 5.99 -10.86
CA CYS A 67 2.90 5.09 -11.53
C CYS A 67 2.49 3.91 -10.63
N LEU A 68 1.19 3.74 -10.45
CA LEU A 68 0.57 2.56 -9.84
C LEU A 68 0.18 1.53 -10.91
N VAL A 69 0.67 0.32 -10.74
CA VAL A 69 0.34 -0.84 -11.58
C VAL A 69 -0.47 -1.83 -10.76
N GLY A 70 -1.69 -2.16 -11.18
CA GLY A 70 -2.47 -3.25 -10.59
C GLY A 70 -2.01 -4.59 -11.13
N TYR A 71 -1.63 -5.51 -10.25
CA TYR A 71 -1.28 -6.88 -10.63
C TYR A 71 -2.54 -7.76 -10.66
N GLY A 72 -3.07 -8.00 -11.85
CA GLY A 72 -4.35 -8.69 -12.04
C GLY A 72 -5.56 -7.94 -11.48
N CYS A 73 -5.47 -6.61 -11.35
CA CYS A 73 -6.55 -5.76 -10.84
C CYS A 73 -6.54 -4.37 -11.49
N GLU A 74 -7.70 -3.71 -11.46
CA GLU A 74 -7.90 -2.36 -12.04
C GLU A 74 -8.08 -1.28 -10.95
N GLU A 75 -8.15 -1.71 -9.69
CA GLU A 75 -8.27 -0.84 -8.54
C GLU A 75 -7.10 -1.06 -7.58
N MET A 76 -6.68 0.01 -6.92
CA MET A 76 -5.71 -0.01 -5.83
C MET A 76 -6.27 -0.84 -4.66
N PRO A 77 -5.53 -1.83 -4.13
CA PRO A 77 -5.88 -2.51 -2.90
C PRO A 77 -5.70 -1.58 -1.69
N ALA A 78 -6.51 -1.79 -0.66
CA ALA A 78 -6.47 -1.00 0.58
C ALA A 78 -5.85 -1.81 1.73
N PHE A 79 -4.73 -2.50 1.46
CA PHE A 79 -3.89 -3.28 2.38
C PHE A 79 -4.53 -4.51 3.06
N TYR A 80 -5.73 -4.38 3.64
CA TYR A 80 -6.52 -5.49 4.19
C TYR A 80 -7.72 -5.87 3.33
N THR A 81 -8.15 -4.97 2.44
CA THR A 81 -9.20 -5.21 1.44
C THR A 81 -8.59 -5.25 0.04
N ARG A 82 -9.22 -5.97 -0.88
CA ARG A 82 -8.77 -6.10 -2.27
C ARG A 82 -9.02 -4.83 -3.08
N ARG A 83 -9.93 -3.97 -2.63
CA ARG A 83 -10.39 -2.77 -3.34
C ARG A 83 -10.41 -1.56 -2.41
N ALA A 84 -9.90 -0.43 -2.90
CA ALA A 84 -10.03 0.88 -2.31
C ALA A 84 -11.03 1.79 -3.04
N GLY A 85 -11.59 1.35 -4.18
CA GLY A 85 -12.43 2.19 -5.04
C GLY A 85 -11.65 3.26 -5.82
N LEU A 86 -10.31 3.12 -5.90
CA LEU A 86 -9.42 4.06 -6.56
C LEU A 86 -8.71 3.35 -7.72
N PRO A 87 -8.70 3.89 -8.95
CA PRO A 87 -8.11 3.22 -10.10
C PRO A 87 -6.57 3.20 -10.03
N VAL A 88 -5.98 2.15 -10.61
CA VAL A 88 -4.55 2.13 -10.95
C VAL A 88 -4.32 2.77 -12.32
N ASP A 89 -3.08 3.13 -12.65
CA ASP A 89 -2.74 3.76 -13.93
C ASP A 89 -2.61 2.74 -15.06
N ALA A 90 -2.15 1.54 -14.72
CA ALA A 90 -1.99 0.42 -15.64
C ALA A 90 -2.29 -0.91 -14.96
N ARG A 91 -2.72 -1.89 -15.74
CA ARG A 91 -2.85 -3.27 -15.31
C ARG A 91 -1.74 -4.12 -15.93
N ALA A 92 -1.19 -5.03 -15.12
CA ALA A 92 -0.29 -6.08 -15.58
C ALA A 92 -0.81 -7.42 -15.04
N ASP A 93 -0.89 -8.43 -15.89
CA ASP A 93 -1.38 -9.77 -15.53
C ASP A 93 -0.23 -10.77 -15.31
N SER A 94 1.02 -10.34 -15.54
CA SER A 94 2.22 -11.18 -15.37
C SER A 94 3.44 -10.42 -14.84
N GLY A 95 4.35 -11.14 -14.18
CA GLY A 95 5.64 -10.58 -13.75
C GLY A 95 6.50 -10.09 -14.92
N ARG A 96 6.30 -10.66 -16.12
CA ARG A 96 6.94 -10.23 -17.36
C ARG A 96 6.49 -8.83 -17.78
N GLU A 97 5.19 -8.55 -17.75
CA GLU A 97 4.65 -7.21 -18.05
C GLU A 97 5.14 -6.17 -17.05
N VAL A 98 5.15 -6.51 -15.75
CA VAL A 98 5.74 -5.64 -14.72
C VAL A 98 7.21 -5.33 -15.02
N ALA A 99 7.98 -6.34 -15.43
CA ALA A 99 9.38 -6.15 -15.80
C ALA A 99 9.56 -5.29 -17.06
N GLN A 100 8.63 -5.36 -18.03
CA GLN A 100 8.64 -4.50 -19.21
C GLN A 100 8.37 -3.04 -18.84
N LEU A 101 7.38 -2.77 -17.99
CA LEU A 101 7.10 -1.42 -17.47
C LEU A 101 8.30 -0.85 -16.70
N ALA A 102 8.93 -1.67 -15.85
CA ALA A 102 10.12 -1.25 -15.10
C ALA A 102 11.30 -0.92 -16.03
N ARG A 103 11.51 -1.70 -17.10
CA ARG A 103 12.54 -1.41 -18.11
C ARG A 103 12.21 -0.17 -18.92
N ALA A 104 10.94 0.08 -19.24
CA ALA A 104 10.51 1.29 -19.94
C ALA A 104 10.77 2.53 -19.08
N ARG A 105 10.42 2.50 -17.79
CA ARG A 105 10.78 3.55 -16.82
C ARG A 105 12.29 3.84 -16.86
N ASP A 106 13.11 2.79 -16.72
CA ASP A 106 14.58 2.92 -16.69
C ASP A 106 15.13 3.48 -18.02
N ALA A 107 14.61 3.04 -19.17
CA ALA A 107 15.03 3.51 -20.50
C ALA A 107 14.64 4.98 -20.77
N LEU A 108 13.55 5.45 -20.19
CA LEU A 108 13.10 6.84 -20.26
C LEU A 108 13.82 7.74 -19.24
N GLY A 109 14.66 7.19 -18.35
CA GLY A 109 15.34 7.94 -17.30
C GLY A 109 14.40 8.50 -16.24
N LEU A 110 13.22 7.90 -16.03
CA LEU A 110 12.27 8.35 -15.02
C LEU A 110 12.78 7.97 -13.61
N GLU A 111 12.81 8.95 -12.71
CA GLU A 111 13.32 8.77 -11.34
C GLU A 111 12.27 8.20 -10.37
N ALA A 112 10.99 8.34 -10.68
CA ALA A 112 9.91 7.85 -9.85
C ALA A 112 9.84 6.32 -9.85
N ALA A 113 9.49 5.75 -8.70
CA ALA A 113 9.27 4.33 -8.51
C ALA A 113 8.06 3.84 -9.32
N LEU A 114 8.06 2.54 -9.62
CA LEU A 114 6.88 1.83 -10.13
C LEU A 114 6.25 1.07 -8.96
N VAL A 115 5.03 1.44 -8.55
CA VAL A 115 4.34 0.79 -7.42
C VAL A 115 3.42 -0.29 -7.96
N VAL A 116 3.78 -1.55 -7.73
CA VAL A 116 3.01 -2.72 -8.14
C VAL A 116 2.09 -3.15 -7.01
N CYS A 117 0.80 -2.91 -7.20
CA CYS A 117 -0.27 -3.18 -6.28
C CYS A 117 -0.81 -4.59 -6.47
N VAL A 118 -0.59 -5.46 -5.48
CA VAL A 118 -1.05 -6.86 -5.46
C VAL A 118 -2.18 -6.99 -4.44
N PRO A 119 -3.42 -7.32 -4.85
CA PRO A 119 -4.52 -7.55 -3.92
C PRO A 119 -4.20 -8.65 -2.91
N VAL A 120 -4.71 -8.52 -1.69
CA VAL A 120 -4.62 -9.61 -0.72
C VAL A 120 -5.37 -10.85 -1.23
N PRO A 121 -4.93 -12.07 -0.88
CA PRO A 121 -5.69 -13.28 -1.19
C PRO A 121 -7.13 -13.18 -0.66
N ALA A 122 -8.10 -13.72 -1.39
CA ALA A 122 -9.52 -13.55 -1.07
C ALA A 122 -9.87 -14.11 0.32
N GLU A 123 -9.26 -15.23 0.69
CA GLU A 123 -9.39 -15.86 2.01
C GLU A 123 -8.76 -15.03 3.16
N SER A 124 -7.94 -14.04 2.82
CA SER A 124 -7.26 -13.14 3.76
C SER A 124 -7.86 -11.74 3.79
N GLU A 125 -8.85 -11.47 2.93
CA GLU A 125 -9.57 -10.21 2.87
C GLU A 125 -10.37 -10.00 4.15
N VAL A 126 -10.32 -8.76 4.64
CA VAL A 126 -11.16 -8.31 5.76
C VAL A 126 -12.37 -7.61 5.16
N ASP A 127 -13.53 -7.79 5.77
CA ASP A 127 -14.73 -7.03 5.39
C ASP A 127 -14.46 -5.52 5.49
N ALA A 128 -14.78 -4.79 4.43
CA ALA A 128 -14.45 -3.37 4.32
C ALA A 128 -15.26 -2.52 5.32
N GLY A 129 -16.53 -2.84 5.55
CA GLY A 129 -17.38 -2.13 6.49
C GLY A 129 -16.91 -2.31 7.93
N LEU A 130 -16.67 -3.56 8.34
CA LEU A 130 -16.13 -3.88 9.66
C LEU A 130 -14.73 -3.30 9.90
N LEU A 131 -13.92 -3.19 8.85
CA LEU A 131 -12.61 -2.57 8.94
C LEU A 131 -12.74 -1.06 9.15
N GLU A 132 -13.56 -0.38 8.36
CA GLU A 132 -13.73 1.08 8.44
C GLU A 132 -14.37 1.50 9.77
N GLU A 133 -15.37 0.77 10.25
CA GLU A 133 -15.96 0.97 11.58
C GLU A 133 -14.88 0.84 12.68
N SER A 134 -14.14 -0.26 12.67
CA SER A 134 -13.07 -0.51 13.66
C SER A 134 -11.93 0.49 13.57
N LEU A 135 -11.61 1.01 12.37
CA LEU A 135 -10.61 2.04 12.16
C LEU A 135 -11.09 3.40 12.67
N SER A 136 -12.33 3.78 12.35
CA SER A 136 -12.93 5.05 12.76
C SER A 136 -12.99 5.19 14.28
N GLU A 137 -13.44 4.13 14.98
CA GLU A 137 -13.43 4.08 16.45
C GLU A 137 -12.02 4.28 17.02
N ALA A 138 -11.07 3.55 16.45
CA ALA A 138 -9.72 3.47 17.00
C ALA A 138 -8.91 4.74 16.70
N LEU A 139 -9.15 5.39 15.56
CA LEU A 139 -8.64 6.73 15.24
C LEU A 139 -9.25 7.79 16.16
N SER A 140 -10.56 7.72 16.42
CA SER A 140 -11.24 8.65 17.35
C SER A 140 -10.69 8.53 18.78
N GLU A 141 -10.43 7.30 19.26
CA GLU A 141 -9.76 7.07 20.54
C GLU A 141 -8.32 7.61 20.54
N ALA A 142 -7.57 7.40 19.46
CA ALA A 142 -6.20 7.90 19.35
C ALA A 142 -6.14 9.43 19.43
N VAL A 143 -7.07 10.12 18.76
CA VAL A 143 -7.22 11.59 18.85
C VAL A 143 -7.51 12.02 20.29
N ARG A 144 -8.45 11.35 20.99
CA ARG A 144 -8.75 11.64 22.40
C ARG A 144 -7.54 11.45 23.33
N ARG A 145 -6.62 10.53 22.98
CA ARG A 145 -5.40 10.26 23.74
C ARG A 145 -4.19 11.08 23.30
N GLY A 146 -4.33 11.94 22.29
CA GLY A 146 -3.21 12.69 21.71
C GLY A 146 -2.17 11.82 21.00
N VAL A 147 -2.55 10.62 20.55
CA VAL A 147 -1.68 9.69 19.81
C VAL A 147 -1.78 10.00 18.31
N GLY A 148 -0.65 10.33 17.68
CA GLY A 148 -0.59 10.71 16.26
C GLY A 148 0.53 10.03 15.46
N GLY A 149 0.55 10.29 14.15
CA GLY A 149 1.61 9.88 13.23
C GLY A 149 1.89 8.37 13.21
N ARG A 150 3.17 8.00 13.39
CA ARG A 150 3.66 6.60 13.27
C ARG A 150 2.95 5.63 14.21
N GLU A 151 2.49 6.10 15.37
CA GLU A 151 1.77 5.28 16.35
C GLU A 151 0.40 4.83 15.82
N LEU A 152 -0.24 5.56 14.90
CA LEU A 152 -1.51 5.13 14.30
C LEU A 152 -1.40 3.81 13.52
N THR A 153 -0.19 3.37 13.16
CA THR A 153 0.01 2.07 12.51
C THR A 153 -0.41 0.89 13.40
N TRP A 154 -0.26 0.98 14.73
CA TRP A 154 -0.71 -0.09 15.63
C TRP A 154 -2.23 -0.15 15.75
N VAL A 155 -2.89 1.01 15.64
CA VAL A 155 -4.36 1.17 15.65
C VAL A 155 -4.97 0.36 14.51
N ALA A 156 -4.42 0.50 13.29
CA ALA A 156 -4.82 -0.26 12.10
C ALA A 156 -4.73 -1.78 12.29
N ARG A 157 -3.66 -2.23 12.94
CA ARG A 157 -3.41 -3.65 13.21
C ARG A 157 -4.42 -4.20 14.21
N ALA A 158 -4.72 -3.45 15.26
CA ALA A 158 -5.70 -3.85 16.28
C ALA A 158 -7.12 -3.87 15.70
N ALA A 159 -7.48 -2.89 14.87
CA ALA A 159 -8.75 -2.84 14.14
C ALA A 159 -8.91 -4.08 13.24
N ALA A 160 -7.97 -4.33 12.34
CA ALA A 160 -8.03 -5.49 11.45
C ALA A 160 -8.06 -6.84 12.19
N GLN A 161 -7.41 -6.95 13.35
CA GLN A 161 -7.50 -8.16 14.19
C GLN A 161 -8.89 -8.35 14.81
N ARG A 162 -9.54 -7.27 15.24
CA ARG A 162 -10.92 -7.29 15.75
C ARG A 162 -11.90 -7.69 14.64
N SER A 163 -11.84 -7.03 13.48
CA SER A 163 -12.70 -7.31 12.33
C SER A 163 -12.56 -8.74 11.80
N ARG A 164 -11.38 -9.38 11.95
CA ARG A 164 -11.17 -10.78 11.56
C ARG A 164 -11.76 -11.79 12.52
N ARG A 165 -11.80 -11.48 13.82
CA ARG A 165 -12.42 -12.34 14.83
C ARG A 165 -13.92 -12.38 14.65
N THR A 166 -14.51 -11.26 14.24
CA THR A 166 -15.94 -11.17 13.90
C THR A 166 -16.26 -11.83 12.55
N SER A 167 -15.35 -11.78 11.57
CA SER A 167 -15.58 -12.34 10.21
C SER A 167 -15.16 -13.81 9.99
N ARG A 168 -14.70 -14.56 11.01
CA ARG A 168 -14.15 -15.93 10.87
C ARG A 168 -12.97 -16.07 9.89
N CYS A 169 -12.20 -15.01 9.63
CA CYS A 169 -11.04 -15.04 8.73
C CYS A 169 -9.79 -15.66 9.40
N SER A 170 -9.05 -16.53 8.68
CA SER A 170 -7.97 -17.36 9.26
C SER A 170 -6.69 -16.57 9.65
N LYS A 171 -5.95 -17.06 10.65
CA LYS A 171 -4.80 -16.38 11.31
C LYS A 171 -3.54 -16.17 10.43
N ARG A 172 -3.47 -16.70 9.21
CA ARG A 172 -2.24 -16.69 8.38
C ARG A 172 -2.21 -15.49 7.43
N THR A 173 -1.53 -14.40 7.80
CA THR A 173 -1.38 -13.29 6.82
C THR A 173 -0.05 -12.55 6.82
N ARG A 174 0.80 -12.56 7.86
CA ARG A 174 2.11 -11.90 7.73
C ARG A 174 3.05 -12.65 6.79
N THR A 175 3.02 -13.99 6.85
CA THR A 175 3.91 -14.84 6.05
C THR A 175 3.32 -15.20 4.69
N SER A 176 2.00 -15.31 4.51
CA SER A 176 1.41 -15.59 3.19
C SER A 176 1.49 -14.38 2.23
N ARG A 177 1.45 -13.14 2.74
CA ARG A 177 1.52 -11.89 1.96
C ARG A 177 2.84 -11.66 1.21
N LEU A 178 3.94 -12.23 1.71
CA LEU A 178 5.27 -12.20 1.06
C LEU A 178 5.62 -13.53 0.37
N LYS A 179 4.79 -14.57 0.55
CA LYS A 179 5.07 -15.94 0.10
C LYS A 179 4.12 -16.41 -1.00
N SER A 180 3.29 -15.56 -1.61
CA SER A 180 2.60 -15.99 -2.83
C SER A 180 3.67 -16.26 -3.89
N PRO A 181 3.82 -17.51 -4.37
CA PRO A 181 4.77 -17.79 -5.42
C PRO A 181 4.32 -17.01 -6.66
N TRP A 182 5.21 -16.16 -7.14
CA TRP A 182 5.07 -15.54 -8.45
C TRP A 182 5.29 -16.65 -9.48
N PRO A 183 4.39 -16.83 -10.46
CA PRO A 183 4.68 -17.65 -11.63
C PRO A 183 5.78 -17.02 -12.50
#